data_AF-A0A815IJ55-F1
#
_entry.id   AF-A0A815IJ55-F1
#
_cell.length_a   1.000
_cell.length_b   1.000
_cell.length_c   1.000
_cell.angle_alpha   90.00
_cell.angle_beta   90.00
_cell.angle_gamma   90.00
#
_symmetry.space_group_name_H-M   'P 1'
#
loop_
_entity.id
_entity.type
_entity.pdbx_description
1 polymer ?
#
loop_
_entity_poly.entity_id
_entity_poly.type
_entity_poly.pdbx_seq_one_letter_code
_entity_poly.pdbx_strand_id
1 'polypeptide(L)' 'ELPDGWDLQLDKFRRLLLIRSITPARFVKSANDYIIDSLGTKYGEGVVLDMEKNVG' A
#
# COMPACT_ATOMS: atom_id res chain seq x y z
N GLU A 1 5.91 -13.57 7.73
CA GLU A 1 6.83 -12.97 6.74
C GLU A 1 6.69 -13.66 5.38
N LEU A 2 7.42 -13.19 4.37
CA LEU A 2 7.67 -13.94 3.14
C LEU A 2 8.58 -15.16 3.45
N PRO A 3 8.57 -16.21 2.61
CA PRO A 3 9.55 -17.29 2.72
C PRO A 3 10.98 -16.74 2.66
N ASP A 4 11.89 -17.41 3.39
CA ASP A 4 13.24 -16.90 3.63
C ASP A 4 14.02 -16.68 2.33
N GLY A 5 14.79 -15.58 2.28
CA GLY A 5 15.59 -15.16 1.12
C GLY A 5 14.84 -14.38 0.03
N TRP A 6 13.51 -14.33 0.04
CA TRP A 6 12.75 -13.61 -0.99
C TRP A 6 12.76 -12.09 -0.79
N ASP A 7 12.96 -11.65 0.45
CA ASP A 7 13.10 -10.22 0.78
C ASP A 7 14.35 -9.57 0.15
N LEU A 8 15.35 -10.36 -0.21
CA LEU A 8 16.57 -9.87 -0.85
C LEU A 8 16.53 -9.93 -2.39
N GLN A 9 15.60 -10.71 -2.97
CA GLN A 9 15.56 -10.95 -4.42
C GLN A 9 14.41 -10.25 -5.14
N LEU A 10 13.34 -9.87 -4.44
CA LEU A 10 12.18 -9.22 -5.03
C LEU A 10 12.23 -7.70 -4.83
N ASP A 11 11.88 -6.91 -5.85
CA ASP A 11 11.64 -5.47 -5.63
C ASP A 11 10.32 -5.23 -4.87
N LYS A 12 10.08 -3.99 -4.43
CA LYS A 12 8.90 -3.63 -3.64
C LYS A 12 7.58 -3.94 -4.36
N PHE A 13 7.51 -3.78 -5.69
CA PHE A 13 6.30 -4.08 -6.47
C PHE A 13 6.05 -5.58 -6.62
N ARG A 14 7.11 -6.36 -6.90
CA ARG A 14 7.00 -7.82 -6.99
C ARG A 14 6.61 -8.46 -5.65
N ARG A 15 7.10 -7.91 -4.53
CA ARG A 15 6.66 -8.30 -3.17
C ARG A 15 5.16 -8.04 -2.96
N LEU A 16 4.67 -6.89 -3.42
CA LEU A 16 3.26 -6.55 -3.32
C LEU A 16 2.36 -7.53 -4.08
N LEU A 17 2.73 -7.89 -5.31
CA LEU A 17 2.01 -8.89 -6.11
C LEU A 17 1.98 -10.27 -5.46
N LEU A 18 3.08 -10.66 -4.83
CA LEU A 18 3.17 -11.93 -4.13
C LEU A 18 2.27 -11.97 -2.89
N ILE A 19 2.30 -10.94 -2.04
CA ILE A 19 1.43 -10.83 -0.86
C ILE A 19 -0.05 -10.87 -1.28
N ARG A 20 -0.40 -10.18 -2.38
CA ARG A 20 -1.75 -10.21 -2.97
C ARG A 20 -2.22 -11.61 -3.36
N SER A 21 -1.28 -12.45 -3.82
CA SER A 21 -1.55 -13.80 -4.30
C SER A 21 -1.65 -14.82 -3.16
N ILE A 22 -0.90 -14.63 -2.07
CA ILE A 22 -0.88 -15.55 -0.91
C ILE A 22 -1.97 -15.20 0.10
N THR A 23 -2.24 -13.92 0.36
CA THR A 23 -3.22 -13.53 1.38
C THR A 23 -3.88 -12.19 1.05
N PRO A 24 -5.09 -12.20 0.46
CA PRO A 24 -5.83 -11.00 0.10
C PRO A 24 -6.07 -10.05 1.28
N ALA A 25 -6.25 -10.58 2.50
CA ALA A 25 -6.50 -9.77 3.70
C ALA A 25 -5.32 -8.88 4.12
N ARG A 26 -4.07 -9.29 3.84
CA ARG A 26 -2.85 -8.51 4.18
C ARG A 26 -2.42 -7.55 3.08
N PHE A 27 -3.04 -7.65 1.90
CA PHE A 27 -2.72 -6.81 0.76
C PHE A 27 -3.04 -5.34 1.01
N VAL A 28 -4.17 -5.03 1.64
CA VAL A 28 -4.62 -3.63 1.82
C VAL A 28 -3.56 -2.79 2.54
N LYS A 29 -2.99 -3.32 3.64
CA LYS A 29 -1.89 -2.65 4.35
C LYS A 29 -0.63 -2.53 3.50
N SER A 30 -0.21 -3.63 2.85
CA SER A 30 1.02 -3.64 2.04
C SER A 30 0.92 -2.71 0.82
N ALA A 31 -0.26 -2.56 0.25
CA ALA A 31 -0.53 -1.64 -0.85
C ALA A 31 -0.48 -0.18 -0.37
N ASN A 32 -1.05 0.12 0.81
CA ASN A 32 -0.97 1.44 1.41
C ASN A 32 0.49 1.82 1.71
N ASP A 33 1.24 0.93 2.36
CA ASP A 33 2.67 1.11 2.64
C ASP A 33 3.47 1.36 1.35
N TYR A 34 3.20 0.60 0.27
CA TYR A 34 3.85 0.78 -1.03
C TYR A 34 3.55 2.13 -1.68
N ILE A 35 2.30 2.60 -1.60
CA ILE A 35 1.86 3.89 -2.14
C ILE A 35 2.55 5.03 -1.39
N ILE A 36 2.57 4.97 -0.06
CA ILE A 36 3.25 5.99 0.77
C ILE A 36 4.74 6.05 0.45
N ASP A 37 5.40 4.90 0.37
CA ASP A 37 6.84 4.82 0.10
C ASP A 37 7.20 5.28 -1.33
N SER A 38 6.34 5.01 -2.31
CA SER A 38 6.61 5.34 -3.72
C SER A 38 6.20 6.76 -4.11
N LEU A 39 5.12 7.28 -3.54
CA LEU A 39 4.48 8.54 -3.96
C LEU A 39 4.46 9.61 -2.85
N GLY A 40 4.63 9.21 -1.59
CA GLY A 40 4.56 10.08 -0.41
C GLY A 40 3.28 9.90 0.40
N THR A 41 3.33 10.30 1.68
CA THR A 41 2.27 10.09 2.69
C THR A 41 0.91 10.66 2.28
N LYS A 42 0.89 11.79 1.58
CA LYS A 42 -0.34 12.44 1.08
C LYS A 42 -1.19 11.55 0.15
N TYR A 43 -0.61 10.47 -0.40
CA TYR A 43 -1.31 9.52 -1.27
C TYR A 43 -1.77 8.25 -0.54
N GLY A 44 -1.36 8.03 0.71
CA GLY A 44 -1.79 6.89 1.53
C GLY A 44 -2.81 7.25 2.61
N GLU A 45 -2.96 8.53 2.93
CA GLU A 45 -3.97 9.03 3.86
C GLU A 45 -5.35 9.07 3.21
N GLY A 46 -6.34 8.50 3.88
CA GLY A 46 -7.74 8.68 3.49
C GLY A 46 -8.15 10.12 3.75
N VAL A 47 -8.44 10.88 2.69
CA VAL A 47 -8.99 12.23 2.84
C VAL A 47 -10.48 12.09 3.15
N VAL A 48 -10.90 12.60 4.31
CA VAL A 48 -12.34 12.79 4.59
C VAL A 48 -12.81 13.92 3.68
N LEU A 49 -13.68 13.57 2.72
CA LEU A 49 -14.32 14.56 1.86
C LEU A 49 -15.31 15.38 2.70
N ASP A 50 -14.93 16.60 3.04
CA ASP A 50 -15.80 17.56 3.69
C ASP A 50 -16.68 18.24 2.63
N MET A 51 -17.98 17.92 2.66
CA MET A 51 -18.97 18.43 1.71
C MET A 51 -19.40 19.87 2.02
N GLU A 52 -19.15 20.39 3.23
CA GLU A 52 -19.55 21.74 3.64
C GLU A 52 -18.48 22.79 3.29
N LYS A 53 -17.21 22.38 3.22
CA LYS A 53 -16.09 23.25 2.81
C LYS A 53 -16.17 23.80 1.38
N ASN A 54 -17.03 23.23 0.53
CA ASN A 54 -17.19 23.65 -0.86
C ASN A 54 -18.41 24.57 -1.09
N VAL A 55 -19.07 25.02 -0.02
CA VAL A 55 -20.15 26.02 -0.15
C VAL A 55 -19.54 27.40 0.10
N GLY A 56 -19.17 28.07 -0.99
CA GLY A 56 -18.93 29.51 -1.02
C GLY A 56 -20.21 30.31 -1.09
#